data_AF-A0A8H3DFI4-F1
#
_entry.id   AF-A0A8H3DFI4-F1
#
_cell.length_a   1.000
_cell.length_b   1.000
_cell.length_c   1.000
_cell.angle_alpha   90.00
_cell.angle_beta   90.00
_cell.angle_gamma   90.00
#
_symmetry.space_group_name_H-M   'P 1'
#
loop_
_entity.id
_entity.type
_entity.pdbx_description
1 polymer ?
#
loop_
_entity_poly.entity_id
_entity_poly.type
_entity_poly.pdbx_seq_one_letter_code
_entity_poly.pdbx_strand_id
1 'polypeptide(L)'
;MLTASTRGVPWDVGVAITEAVHILPFSLATIQPERANVWTILSSFSGWDLATIIGGDEINRLGNVFTLTIPAHRAFGQLDCWLEKVQGTSDTYVVDSAWCLSAIPRGAMVTLTDHGSGLELPDPRLIAIHAACAKVVHQSGTQKFIYNEIRDMEEISVLAEDGSSTALMIALSSIAVS
;
A
#
# COMPACT_ATOMS: atom_id res chain seq x y z
N MET A 1 -21.12 -6.28 17.55
CA MET A 1 -22.28 -5.39 17.38
C MET A 1 -22.14 -4.24 18.37
N LEU A 2 -21.59 -3.12 17.91
CA LEU A 2 -21.51 -1.86 18.65
C LEU A 2 -21.79 -0.76 17.63
N THR A 3 -23.02 -0.27 17.59
CA THR A 3 -23.44 0.84 16.73
C THR A 3 -23.21 2.14 17.48
N ALA A 4 -22.14 2.87 17.15
CA ALA A 4 -21.98 4.25 17.56
C ALA A 4 -22.98 5.10 16.76
N SER A 5 -24.03 5.59 17.42
CA SER A 5 -24.97 6.56 16.86
C SER A 5 -24.29 7.93 16.79
N THR A 6 -23.60 8.22 15.69
CA THR A 6 -23.19 9.58 15.33
C THR A 6 -24.36 10.28 14.65
N ARG A 7 -24.79 11.42 15.23
CA ARG A 7 -25.91 12.22 14.73
C ARG A 7 -25.71 12.57 13.24
N GLY A 8 -26.68 12.22 12.40
CA GLY A 8 -26.75 12.64 11.00
C GLY A 8 -26.40 11.57 9.97
N VAL A 9 -25.99 10.37 10.39
CA VAL A 9 -25.74 9.25 9.49
C VAL A 9 -27.06 8.46 9.28
N PRO A 10 -27.54 8.31 8.03
CA PRO A 10 -28.70 7.46 7.73
C PRO A 10 -28.52 6.06 8.33
N TRP A 11 -29.62 5.43 8.78
CA TRP A 11 -29.59 4.14 9.51
C TRP A 11 -29.06 2.97 8.67
N ASP A 12 -29.00 3.15 7.35
CA ASP A 12 -28.45 2.23 6.36
C ASP A 12 -26.94 2.46 6.11
N VAL A 13 -26.36 3.54 6.63
CA VAL A 13 -24.93 3.84 6.47
C VAL A 13 -24.17 3.26 7.67
N GLY A 14 -23.48 2.15 7.42
CA GLY A 14 -22.55 1.58 8.38
C GLY A 14 -21.37 2.51 8.63
N VAL A 15 -21.09 2.80 9.90
CA VAL A 15 -19.88 3.53 10.31
C VAL A 15 -18.84 2.53 10.80
N ALA A 16 -17.60 2.71 10.37
CA ALA A 16 -16.46 1.92 10.83
C ALA A 16 -15.34 2.86 11.30
N ILE A 17 -14.58 2.42 12.30
CA ILE A 17 -13.33 3.08 12.68
C ILE A 17 -12.30 2.82 11.59
N THR A 18 -11.59 3.87 11.20
CA THR A 18 -10.54 3.82 10.20
C THR A 18 -9.26 4.43 10.73
N GLU A 19 -8.14 3.96 10.21
CA GLU A 19 -6.80 4.48 10.50
C GLU A 19 -6.17 4.98 9.19
N ALA A 20 -5.27 5.95 9.30
CA ALA A 20 -4.51 6.44 8.16
C ALA A 20 -3.47 5.40 7.76
N VAL A 21 -3.39 5.10 6.46
CA VAL A 21 -2.39 4.22 5.86
C VAL A 21 -1.57 5.02 4.87
N HIS A 22 -0.25 4.80 4.87
CA HIS A 22 0.59 5.24 3.77
C HIS A 22 0.46 4.28 2.58
N ILE A 23 0.35 4.81 1.36
CA ILE A 23 0.35 4.00 0.14
C ILE A 23 1.74 3.39 -0.04
N LEU A 24 2.77 4.23 -0.02
CA LEU A 24 4.16 3.80 0.10
C LEU A 24 4.64 4.09 1.52
N PRO A 25 5.10 3.08 2.28
CA PRO A 25 5.31 3.22 3.71
C PRO A 25 6.47 4.15 4.07
N PHE A 26 6.40 4.71 5.27
CA PHE A 26 7.42 5.59 5.83
C PHE A 26 8.83 4.97 5.87
N SER A 27 8.92 3.64 5.98
CA SER A 27 10.19 2.89 5.96
C SER A 27 11.01 3.07 4.67
N LEU A 28 10.39 3.58 3.59
CA LEU A 28 11.07 3.95 2.34
C LEU A 28 11.76 5.32 2.40
N ALA A 29 11.40 6.17 3.37
CA ALA A 29 12.03 7.48 3.55
C ALA A 29 13.40 7.37 4.23
N THR A 30 13.65 6.31 5.02
CA THR A 30 14.96 6.09 5.60
C THR A 30 15.91 5.53 4.55
N ILE A 31 16.73 6.41 3.97
CA ILE A 31 17.85 6.05 3.08
C ILE A 31 18.93 5.37 3.92
N GLN A 32 18.77 4.08 4.18
CA GLN A 32 19.88 3.23 4.63
C GLN A 32 20.69 2.78 3.40
N PRO A 33 22.03 2.69 3.49
CA PRO A 33 22.88 2.27 2.36
C PRO A 33 22.47 0.90 1.76
N GLU A 34 21.99 -0.02 2.60
CA GLU A 34 21.45 -1.32 2.21
C GLU A 34 20.11 -1.26 1.46
N ARG A 35 19.45 -0.09 1.44
CA ARG A 35 18.16 0.17 0.77
C ARG A 35 18.26 1.13 -0.41
N ALA A 36 19.46 1.63 -0.75
CA ALA A 36 19.65 2.55 -1.87
C ALA A 36 19.14 2.00 -3.22
N ASN A 37 19.12 0.68 -3.39
CA ASN A 37 18.60 0.02 -4.59
C ASN A 37 17.08 -0.19 -4.59
N VAL A 38 16.39 0.00 -3.45
CA VAL A 38 14.94 -0.24 -3.34
C VAL A 38 14.15 0.67 -4.27
N TRP A 39 14.46 1.96 -4.27
CA TRP A 39 13.80 2.94 -5.14
C TRP A 39 13.95 2.59 -6.62
N THR A 40 15.17 2.27 -7.06
CA THR A 40 15.45 1.85 -8.43
C THR A 40 14.66 0.60 -8.84
N ILE A 41 14.56 -0.37 -7.93
CA ILE A 41 13.85 -1.63 -8.15
C ILE A 41 12.34 -1.40 -8.24
N LEU A 42 11.77 -0.63 -7.32
CA LEU A 42 10.36 -0.26 -7.34
C LEU A 42 10.01 0.55 -8.59
N SER A 43 10.90 1.44 -9.02
CA SER A 43 10.71 2.20 -10.25
C SER A 43 10.68 1.29 -11.47
N SER A 44 11.58 0.30 -11.50
CA SER A 44 11.64 -0.68 -12.60
C SER A 44 10.39 -1.55 -12.68
N PHE A 45 9.83 -1.97 -11.54
CA PHE A 45 8.63 -2.82 -11.52
C PHE A 45 7.33 -2.09 -11.77
N SER A 46 7.24 -0.87 -11.27
CA SER A 46 6.02 -0.07 -11.43
C SER A 46 5.92 0.59 -12.81
N GLY A 47 7.05 0.71 -13.54
CA GLY A 47 7.13 1.49 -14.77
C GLY A 47 7.10 3.00 -14.53
N TRP A 48 7.24 3.43 -13.27
CA TRP A 48 7.20 4.81 -12.83
C TRP A 48 8.52 5.19 -12.18
N ASP A 49 9.05 6.38 -12.45
CA ASP A 49 10.19 6.89 -11.69
C ASP A 49 9.73 7.43 -10.34
N LEU A 50 9.86 6.62 -9.28
CA LEU A 50 9.43 6.99 -7.92
C LEU A 50 10.02 8.33 -7.50
N ALA A 51 11.30 8.62 -7.81
CA ALA A 51 11.98 9.85 -7.40
C ALA A 51 11.31 11.12 -7.96
N THR A 52 10.53 11.00 -9.04
CA THR A 52 9.76 12.10 -9.65
C THR A 52 8.33 12.22 -9.09
N ILE A 53 7.84 11.19 -8.39
CA ILE A 53 6.46 11.10 -7.89
C ILE A 53 6.40 11.41 -6.40
N ILE A 54 7.40 10.98 -5.65
CA ILE A 54 7.54 11.20 -4.21
C ILE A 54 9.04 11.24 -3.93
N GLY A 55 9.53 12.21 -3.19
CA GLY A 55 10.99 12.36 -3.00
C GLY A 55 11.33 13.16 -1.76
N GLY A 56 12.50 12.89 -1.17
CA GLY A 56 12.93 13.56 0.07
C GLY A 56 11.95 13.36 1.22
N ASP A 57 11.60 14.44 1.91
CA ASP A 57 10.71 14.44 3.09
C ASP A 57 9.21 14.33 2.74
N GLU A 58 8.86 14.21 1.45
CA GLU A 58 7.48 14.15 0.94
C GLU A 58 6.78 12.80 1.18
N ILE A 59 7.42 11.85 1.87
CA ILE A 59 6.79 10.56 2.20
C ILE A 59 5.48 10.73 2.98
N ASN A 60 5.36 11.84 3.73
CA ASN A 60 4.19 12.17 4.55
C ASN A 60 3.18 13.09 3.83
N ARG A 61 3.34 13.32 2.52
CA ARG A 61 2.37 14.13 1.76
C ARG A 61 0.99 13.47 1.74
N LEU A 62 -0.06 14.29 1.64
CA LEU A 62 -1.44 13.81 1.61
C LEU A 62 -1.71 12.89 0.41
N GLY A 63 -1.09 13.14 -0.73
CA GLY A 63 -1.14 12.24 -1.88
C GLY A 63 -0.60 10.81 -1.61
N ASN A 64 0.14 10.58 -0.52
CA ASN A 64 0.63 9.25 -0.12
C ASN A 64 -0.20 8.63 1.02
N VAL A 65 -1.33 9.20 1.40
CA VAL A 65 -2.11 8.74 2.56
C VAL A 65 -3.60 8.65 2.24
N PHE A 66 -4.25 7.61 2.74
CA PHE A 66 -5.71 7.50 2.79
C PHE A 66 -6.13 6.73 4.04
N THR A 67 -7.43 6.51 4.26
CA THR A 67 -7.92 5.81 5.46
C THR A 67 -8.52 4.46 5.12
N LEU A 68 -8.28 3.47 5.98
CA LEU A 68 -8.79 2.10 5.85
C LEU A 68 -9.33 1.62 7.20
N THR A 69 -10.30 0.70 7.16
CA THR A 69 -10.67 -0.04 8.37
C THR A 69 -9.50 -0.93 8.81
N ILE A 70 -9.39 -1.22 10.10
CA ILE A 70 -8.30 -2.05 10.66
C ILE A 70 -8.00 -3.33 9.84
N PRO A 71 -8.99 -4.17 9.47
CA PRO A 71 -8.68 -5.38 8.69
C PRO A 71 -8.24 -5.06 7.24
N ALA A 72 -8.75 -3.98 6.65
CA ALA A 72 -8.32 -3.53 5.33
C ALA A 72 -6.91 -2.93 5.37
N HIS A 73 -6.58 -2.17 6.41
CA HIS A 73 -5.24 -1.63 6.67
C HIS A 73 -4.20 -2.74 6.69
N ARG A 74 -4.46 -3.79 7.48
CA ARG A 74 -3.58 -4.96 7.56
C ARG A 74 -3.40 -5.65 6.20
N ALA A 75 -4.50 -5.92 5.49
CA ALA A 75 -4.41 -6.59 4.18
C ALA A 75 -3.68 -5.73 3.14
N PHE A 76 -3.88 -4.41 3.19
CA PHE A 76 -3.23 -3.47 2.29
C PHE A 76 -1.72 -3.41 2.56
N GLY A 77 -1.32 -3.24 3.82
CA GLY A 77 0.09 -3.26 4.24
C GLY A 77 0.78 -4.58 3.93
N GLN A 78 0.08 -5.72 4.03
CA GLN A 78 0.65 -7.03 3.68
C GLN A 78 0.66 -7.34 2.18
N LEU A 79 0.32 -6.37 1.33
CA LEU A 79 0.20 -6.53 -0.12
C LEU A 79 -0.84 -7.59 -0.54
N ASP A 80 -1.79 -7.93 0.32
CA ASP A 80 -2.85 -8.91 0.06
C ASP A 80 -4.07 -8.30 -0.67
N CYS A 81 -4.20 -6.97 -0.67
CA CYS A 81 -5.19 -6.23 -1.46
C CYS A 81 -4.60 -4.96 -2.07
N TRP A 82 -5.24 -4.49 -3.15
CA TRP A 82 -4.84 -3.29 -3.88
C TRP A 82 -6.02 -2.67 -4.63
N LEU A 83 -5.78 -1.47 -5.18
CA LEU A 83 -6.74 -0.71 -5.96
C LEU A 83 -6.29 -0.66 -7.42
N GLU A 84 -7.12 -1.14 -8.35
CA GLU A 84 -6.87 -1.06 -9.78
C GLU A 84 -7.59 0.14 -10.39
N LYS A 85 -6.83 1.02 -11.05
CA LYS A 85 -7.40 2.23 -11.65
C LYS A 85 -8.38 1.87 -12.77
N VAL A 86 -9.60 2.42 -12.69
CA VAL A 86 -10.57 2.35 -13.79
C VAL A 86 -10.19 3.38 -14.84
N GLN A 87 -9.88 2.92 -16.05
CA GLN A 87 -9.48 3.78 -17.17
C GLN A 87 -10.62 4.73 -17.58
N GLY A 88 -10.27 5.97 -17.90
CA GLY A 88 -11.24 6.99 -18.35
C GLY A 88 -12.12 7.59 -17.25
N THR A 89 -11.84 7.31 -15.98
CA THR A 89 -12.56 7.87 -14.81
C THR A 89 -11.60 8.67 -13.92
N SER A 90 -12.09 9.68 -13.19
CA SER A 90 -11.29 10.38 -12.16
C SER A 90 -11.36 9.59 -10.87
N ASP A 91 -10.19 9.24 -10.30
CA ASP A 91 -10.06 8.69 -8.92
C ASP A 91 -10.97 7.52 -8.55
N THR A 92 -11.49 6.80 -9.55
CA THR A 92 -12.23 5.55 -9.39
C THR A 92 -11.33 4.34 -9.59
N TYR A 93 -11.51 3.35 -8.73
CA TYR A 93 -10.73 2.12 -8.66
C TYR A 93 -11.64 0.91 -8.41
N VAL A 94 -11.19 -0.26 -8.85
CA VAL A 94 -11.76 -1.56 -8.44
C VAL A 94 -10.87 -2.13 -7.34
N VAL A 95 -11.49 -2.58 -6.25
CA VAL A 95 -10.78 -3.28 -5.17
C VAL A 95 -10.48 -4.69 -5.62
N ASP A 96 -9.21 -5.11 -5.56
CA ASP A 96 -8.78 -6.48 -5.83
C ASP A 96 -7.96 -7.03 -4.68
N SER A 97 -7.81 -8.36 -4.63
CA SER A 97 -7.09 -9.07 -3.59
C SER A 97 -6.56 -10.40 -4.08
N ALA A 98 -5.46 -10.85 -3.48
CA ALA A 98 -4.81 -12.10 -3.82
C ALA A 98 -5.69 -13.33 -3.54
N TRP A 99 -6.46 -13.26 -2.46
CA TRP A 99 -7.36 -14.31 -1.99
C TRP A 99 -8.76 -13.74 -1.74
N CYS A 100 -9.76 -14.61 -1.58
CA CYS A 100 -11.07 -14.20 -1.11
C CYS A 100 -10.99 -13.86 0.39
N LEU A 101 -10.74 -12.59 0.71
CA LEU A 101 -10.68 -12.08 2.06
C LEU A 101 -12.04 -11.50 2.45
N SER A 102 -12.67 -12.05 3.50
CA SER A 102 -14.03 -11.64 3.91
C SER A 102 -14.13 -10.15 4.30
N ALA A 103 -13.02 -9.54 4.72
CA ALA A 103 -12.94 -8.13 5.06
C ALA A 103 -12.68 -7.21 3.86
N ILE A 104 -12.37 -7.77 2.68
CA ILE A 104 -12.05 -7.00 1.48
C ILE A 104 -13.19 -7.16 0.47
N PRO A 105 -13.84 -6.06 0.05
CA PRO A 105 -14.93 -6.12 -0.90
C PRO A 105 -14.39 -6.26 -2.33
N ARG A 106 -13.79 -7.42 -2.64
CA ARG A 106 -13.20 -7.70 -3.95
C ARG A 106 -14.23 -7.50 -5.07
N GLY A 107 -13.85 -6.74 -6.10
CA GLY A 107 -14.71 -6.36 -7.23
C GLY A 107 -15.58 -5.12 -6.98
N ALA A 108 -15.59 -4.57 -5.76
CA ALA A 108 -16.28 -3.31 -5.50
C ALA A 108 -15.56 -2.14 -6.17
N MET A 109 -16.35 -1.19 -6.68
CA MET A 109 -15.85 0.04 -7.24
C MET A 109 -15.86 1.14 -6.17
N VAL A 110 -14.74 1.81 -6.00
CA VAL A 110 -14.55 2.90 -5.02
C VAL A 110 -14.09 4.15 -5.75
N THR A 111 -14.63 5.31 -5.38
CA THR A 111 -14.16 6.61 -5.90
C THR A 111 -13.67 7.44 -4.73
N LEU A 112 -12.43 7.92 -4.83
CA LEU A 112 -11.86 8.83 -3.84
C LEU A 112 -12.33 10.25 -4.16
N THR A 113 -12.92 10.92 -3.18
CA THR A 113 -13.51 12.24 -3.36
C THR A 113 -13.15 13.15 -2.20
N ASP A 114 -12.83 14.41 -2.50
CA ASP A 114 -12.75 15.46 -1.49
C ASP A 114 -14.16 15.99 -1.19
N HIS A 115 -14.52 16.07 0.09
CA HIS A 115 -15.81 16.59 0.54
C HIS A 115 -15.75 18.09 0.88
N GLY A 116 -15.06 18.87 0.04
CA GLY A 116 -15.01 20.33 0.13
C GLY A 116 -13.91 20.89 1.03
N SER A 117 -12.91 20.07 1.38
CA SER A 117 -11.76 20.49 2.18
C SER A 117 -10.62 21.06 1.33
N GLY A 118 -10.63 20.82 0.02
CA GLY A 118 -9.56 21.22 -0.90
C GLY A 118 -8.26 20.45 -0.68
N LEU A 119 -8.30 19.35 0.07
CA LEU A 119 -7.13 18.52 0.35
C LEU A 119 -6.76 17.67 -0.88
N GLU A 120 -5.46 17.43 -1.03
CA GLU A 120 -4.92 16.56 -2.07
C GLU A 120 -5.49 15.14 -1.91
N LEU A 121 -6.01 14.58 -3.00
CA LEU A 121 -6.41 13.17 -3.04
C LEU A 121 -5.19 12.27 -3.17
N PRO A 122 -5.29 10.99 -2.76
CA PRO A 122 -4.25 10.01 -2.97
C PRO A 122 -3.79 9.97 -4.44
N ASP A 123 -2.48 10.05 -4.67
CA ASP A 123 -1.89 10.12 -5.99
C ASP A 123 -2.12 8.78 -6.73
N PRO A 124 -2.83 8.79 -7.88
CA PRO A 124 -3.11 7.57 -8.63
C PRO A 124 -1.86 6.78 -9.02
N ARG A 125 -0.71 7.44 -9.15
CA ARG A 125 0.57 6.80 -9.49
C ARG A 125 1.12 6.01 -8.32
N LEU A 126 1.01 6.53 -7.09
CA LEU A 126 1.41 5.80 -5.88
C LEU A 126 0.54 4.57 -5.68
N ILE A 127 -0.78 4.70 -5.91
CA ILE A 127 -1.71 3.56 -5.89
C ILE A 127 -1.30 2.50 -6.92
N ALA A 128 -0.93 2.92 -8.14
CA ALA A 128 -0.47 2.01 -9.19
C ALA A 128 0.83 1.29 -8.82
N ILE A 129 1.78 1.97 -8.17
CA ILE A 129 3.02 1.37 -7.68
C ILE A 129 2.72 0.28 -6.65
N HIS A 130 1.87 0.56 -5.65
CA HIS A 130 1.44 -0.43 -4.66
C HIS A 130 0.79 -1.65 -5.31
N ALA A 131 -0.15 -1.41 -6.23
CA ALA A 131 -0.83 -2.48 -6.97
C ALA A 131 0.15 -3.34 -7.79
N ALA A 132 1.13 -2.72 -8.46
CA ALA A 132 2.17 -3.45 -9.18
C ALA A 132 2.99 -4.35 -8.24
N CYS A 133 3.40 -3.83 -7.07
CA CYS A 133 4.14 -4.59 -6.08
C CYS A 133 3.31 -5.77 -5.53
N ALA A 134 2.05 -5.52 -5.18
CA ALA A 134 1.14 -6.58 -4.72
C ALA A 134 1.00 -7.69 -5.77
N LYS A 135 0.76 -7.33 -7.04
CA LYS A 135 0.67 -8.29 -8.13
C LYS A 135 1.96 -9.09 -8.31
N VAL A 136 3.12 -8.45 -8.27
CA VAL A 136 4.42 -9.14 -8.38
C VAL A 136 4.58 -10.15 -7.24
N VAL A 137 4.35 -9.75 -5.99
CA VAL A 137 4.47 -10.62 -4.81
C VAL A 137 3.65 -11.90 -4.93
N HIS A 138 2.40 -11.77 -5.39
CA HIS A 138 1.48 -12.91 -5.50
C HIS A 138 1.72 -13.74 -6.76
N GLN A 139 2.11 -13.12 -7.88
CA GLN A 139 2.44 -13.84 -9.11
C GLN A 139 3.76 -14.61 -9.01
N SER A 140 4.74 -14.10 -8.25
CA SER A 140 6.04 -14.75 -8.06
C SER A 140 6.05 -15.81 -6.95
N GLY A 141 4.97 -15.89 -6.14
CA GLY A 141 4.93 -16.77 -4.96
C GLY A 141 5.87 -16.34 -3.83
N THR A 142 6.36 -15.10 -3.86
CA THR A 142 7.39 -14.58 -2.95
C THR A 142 6.81 -14.12 -1.60
N GLN A 143 5.49 -14.11 -1.46
CA GLN A 143 4.77 -13.67 -0.25
C GLN A 143 5.31 -14.29 1.06
N LYS A 144 5.56 -15.61 1.08
CA LYS A 144 6.08 -16.30 2.28
C LYS A 144 7.48 -15.84 2.66
N PHE A 145 8.31 -15.51 1.66
CA PHE A 145 9.66 -15.03 1.90
C PHE A 145 9.63 -13.61 2.47
N ILE A 146 8.76 -12.74 1.96
CA ILE A 146 8.56 -11.38 2.48
C ILE A 146 8.09 -11.42 3.93
N TYR A 147 7.10 -12.27 4.23
CA TYR A 147 6.59 -12.39 5.60
C TYR A 147 7.66 -12.89 6.59
N ASN A 148 8.47 -13.86 6.17
CA ASN A 148 9.58 -14.35 6.99
C ASN A 148 10.62 -13.25 7.19
N GLU A 149 11.00 -12.51 6.14
CA GLU A 149 11.95 -11.41 6.27
C GLU A 149 11.44 -10.27 7.15
N ILE A 150 10.17 -9.88 7.06
CA ILE A 150 9.59 -8.84 7.95
C ILE A 150 9.70 -9.29 9.40
N ARG A 151 9.34 -10.54 9.70
CA ARG A 151 9.46 -11.12 11.04
C ARG A 151 10.92 -11.20 11.49
N ASP A 152 11.83 -11.58 10.60
CA ASP A 152 13.25 -11.72 10.92
C ASP A 152 13.91 -10.33 11.08
N MET A 153 13.45 -9.30 10.36
CA MET A 153 13.82 -7.89 10.55
C MET A 153 13.36 -7.34 11.91
N GLU A 154 12.26 -7.84 12.46
CA GLU A 154 11.82 -7.53 13.83
C GLU A 154 12.70 -8.24 14.88
N GLU A 155 13.46 -9.29 14.52
CA GLU A 155 14.16 -10.17 15.47
C GLU A 155 15.71 -10.10 15.41
N ILE A 156 16.41 -10.11 14.26
CA ILE A 156 17.88 -9.90 14.09
C ILE A 156 18.23 -9.83 12.58
N SER A 157 18.98 -8.82 12.15
CA SER A 157 19.43 -8.65 10.75
C SER A 157 20.65 -9.53 10.39
N VAL A 158 20.46 -10.60 9.61
CA VAL A 158 21.54 -11.30 8.88
C VAL A 158 21.05 -11.65 7.48
N LEU A 159 21.70 -11.13 6.43
CA LEU A 159 21.38 -11.43 5.03
C LEU A 159 22.55 -12.10 4.29
N ALA A 160 22.21 -13.02 3.39
CA ALA A 160 23.10 -13.89 2.61
C ALA A 160 23.58 -13.26 1.27
N GLU A 161 24.56 -13.94 0.63
CA GLU A 161 25.61 -13.40 -0.24
C GLU A 161 25.29 -13.23 -1.75
N ASP A 162 24.09 -13.53 -2.26
CA ASP A 162 23.77 -13.48 -3.71
C ASP A 162 22.83 -12.33 -4.11
N GLY A 163 23.35 -11.11 -4.01
CA GLY A 163 22.64 -9.82 -3.96
C GLY A 163 21.66 -9.37 -5.06
N SER A 164 21.21 -10.19 -6.02
CA SER A 164 20.14 -9.80 -6.96
C SER A 164 18.74 -10.13 -6.44
N SER A 165 18.55 -11.31 -5.83
CA SER A 165 17.26 -11.69 -5.23
C SER A 165 17.02 -10.91 -3.94
N THR A 166 18.08 -10.66 -3.17
CA THR A 166 18.05 -9.92 -1.90
C THR A 166 17.53 -8.50 -2.08
N ALA A 167 17.93 -7.78 -3.12
CA ALA A 167 17.52 -6.39 -3.30
C ALA A 167 16.02 -6.25 -3.64
N LEU A 168 15.48 -7.20 -4.42
CA LEU A 168 14.04 -7.29 -4.71
C LEU A 168 13.24 -7.59 -3.44
N MET A 169 13.73 -8.54 -2.65
CA MET A 169 13.13 -8.91 -1.38
C MET A 169 13.10 -7.71 -0.43
N ILE A 170 14.24 -7.03 -0.23
CA ILE A 170 14.31 -5.82 0.59
C ILE A 170 13.34 -4.75 0.09
N ALA A 171 13.16 -4.58 -1.23
CA ALA A 171 12.24 -3.59 -1.79
C ALA A 171 10.77 -3.91 -1.50
N LEU A 172 10.37 -5.17 -1.71
CA LEU A 172 8.99 -5.60 -1.46
C LEU A 172 8.69 -5.65 0.04
N SER A 173 9.63 -6.16 0.84
CA SER A 173 9.57 -6.14 2.29
C SER A 173 9.50 -4.71 2.82
N SER A 174 10.17 -3.73 2.19
CA SER A 174 10.04 -2.32 2.60
C SER A 174 8.64 -1.76 2.36
N ILE A 175 7.95 -2.16 1.28
CA ILE A 175 6.56 -1.75 1.01
C ILE A 175 5.57 -2.47 1.94
N ALA A 176 5.89 -3.69 2.35
CA ALA A 176 4.97 -4.54 3.12
C ALA A 176 4.90 -4.22 4.63
N VAL A 177 5.38 -3.05 5.06
CA VAL A 177 5.38 -2.57 6.46
C VAL A 177 4.54 -1.29 6.55
N SER A 178 3.22 -1.46 6.64
CA SER A 178 2.28 -0.34 6.86
C SER A 178 1.42 -0.60 8.09
#